data_AF-F8L084-F1
#
_entry.id   AF-F8L084-F1
#
_cell.length_a   1.000
_cell.length_b   1.000
_cell.length_c   1.000
_cell.angle_alpha   90.00
_cell.angle_beta   90.00
_cell.angle_gamma   90.00
#
_symmetry.space_group_name_H-M   'P 1'
#
loop_
_entity.id
_entity.type
_entity.pdbx_description
1 polymer ?
#
loop_
_entity_poly.entity_id
_entity_poly.type
_entity_poly.pdbx_seq_one_letter_code
_entity_poly.pdbx_strand_id
1 'polypeptide(L)'
;MTPIINFFREAAYSDHTYLKVDKLGELWTVQNKSERSSLRKISAYAKKILENSDIKLEDRKQLAVHFKKIVESFENKKKSTPKILFLKKWIRNLIKKYELEKSYKILRTFDPSYTRIKKKKAKEILAPYFKDNSEQAVDFLQKAPIGTYAVWQQNSKNLMLAFRIPSSKHGLVISQPVPLNANSPAEIERLTTPQNQFKILETNGIAYPTTLQMHENLPLETGCYSVFKTKGYDVDYIMIVKTQDGFVQFNLKNSEDESLFQQIEKNLTPARLEKAEAQKANDIYVANHKNHIGYAKIKMLEDGQWEARIKMDASNDYLLVKDTEQNVTRLKTEAGFRLFLHEKGYFFDNEEDAKAYYKAKNKDLEFVLWENKDKTISMWPRLVLTNSLEHKPYIILEHEDIRTGIQRVFNEFYDT
;
A
#
# COMPACT_ATOMS: atom_id res chain seq x y z
N MET A 1 -7.17 12.45 -37.86
CA MET A 1 -7.38 12.76 -36.43
C MET A 1 -8.62 13.63 -36.17
N THR A 2 -8.91 14.65 -36.99
CA THR A 2 -10.19 15.39 -37.00
C THR A 2 -11.45 14.49 -36.97
N PRO A 3 -11.46 13.31 -37.63
CA PRO A 3 -12.60 12.40 -37.53
C PRO A 3 -12.85 11.91 -36.10
N ILE A 4 -11.80 11.55 -35.35
CA ILE A 4 -11.90 10.94 -34.02
C ILE A 4 -12.50 11.92 -33.00
N ILE A 5 -12.07 13.18 -33.02
CA ILE A 5 -12.61 14.21 -32.12
C ILE A 5 -14.06 14.52 -32.49
N ASN A 6 -14.37 14.62 -33.78
CA ASN A 6 -15.74 14.81 -34.25
C ASN A 6 -16.65 13.63 -33.85
N PHE A 7 -16.15 12.40 -33.90
CA PHE A 7 -16.89 11.21 -33.46
C PHE A 7 -17.22 11.25 -31.96
N PHE A 8 -16.26 11.59 -31.10
CA PHE A 8 -16.52 11.74 -29.66
C PHE A 8 -17.41 12.95 -29.34
N ARG A 9 -17.34 14.01 -30.16
CA ARG A 9 -18.24 15.15 -30.08
C ARG A 9 -19.67 14.74 -30.39
N GLU A 10 -19.90 14.06 -31.52
CA GLU A 10 -21.24 13.61 -31.94
C GLU A 10 -21.84 12.61 -30.95
N ALA A 11 -21.07 11.62 -30.49
CA ALA A 11 -21.52 10.65 -29.50
C ALA A 11 -21.82 11.25 -28.13
N ALA A 12 -21.23 12.41 -27.78
CA ALA A 12 -21.53 13.10 -26.52
C ALA A 12 -22.87 13.84 -26.54
N TYR A 13 -23.47 14.06 -27.72
CA TYR A 13 -24.69 14.87 -27.88
C TYR A 13 -25.83 14.17 -28.63
N SER A 14 -25.65 12.94 -29.13
CA SER A 14 -26.73 12.18 -29.80
C SER A 14 -27.37 11.15 -28.86
N ASP A 15 -28.71 11.05 -28.86
CA ASP A 15 -29.43 10.17 -27.94
C ASP A 15 -29.42 8.67 -28.31
N HIS A 16 -29.04 8.33 -29.55
CA HIS A 16 -29.20 6.98 -30.10
C HIS A 16 -28.01 6.42 -30.89
N THR A 17 -26.80 6.97 -30.74
CA THR A 17 -25.58 6.34 -31.29
C THR A 17 -24.75 5.67 -30.22
N TYR A 18 -24.15 4.53 -30.57
CA TYR A 18 -23.27 3.77 -29.71
C TYR A 18 -21.87 3.69 -30.31
N LEU A 19 -20.86 3.58 -29.46
CA LEU A 19 -19.46 3.50 -29.89
C LEU A 19 -19.02 2.04 -30.06
N LYS A 20 -18.33 1.72 -31.14
CA LYS A 20 -17.69 0.42 -31.37
C LYS A 20 -16.22 0.64 -31.73
N VAL A 21 -15.35 0.00 -30.97
CA VAL A 21 -13.93 -0.15 -31.27
C VAL A 21 -13.79 -1.47 -32.01
N ASP A 22 -13.21 -1.45 -33.20
CA ASP A 22 -13.04 -2.65 -34.02
C ASP A 22 -11.91 -3.56 -33.48
N LYS A 23 -11.41 -4.51 -34.29
CA LYS A 23 -10.30 -5.39 -33.91
C LYS A 23 -8.93 -4.75 -34.12
N LEU A 24 -8.83 -3.78 -35.03
CA LEU A 24 -7.59 -3.04 -35.33
C LEU A 24 -7.36 -1.90 -34.33
N GLY A 25 -8.37 -1.62 -33.50
CA GLY A 25 -8.33 -0.56 -32.50
C GLY A 25 -8.67 0.79 -33.11
N GLU A 26 -9.53 0.82 -34.12
CA GLU A 26 -10.15 2.02 -34.67
C GLU A 26 -11.56 2.20 -34.07
N LEU A 27 -12.03 3.46 -34.01
CA LEU A 27 -13.32 3.80 -33.42
C LEU A 27 -14.29 4.32 -34.46
N TRP A 28 -15.50 3.77 -34.47
CA TRP A 28 -16.62 4.23 -35.28
C TRP A 28 -17.93 4.24 -34.47
N THR A 29 -18.97 4.85 -35.04
CA THR A 29 -20.33 4.87 -34.48
C THR A 29 -21.18 3.75 -35.06
N VAL A 30 -22.01 3.12 -34.23
CA VAL A 30 -23.02 2.15 -34.64
C VAL A 30 -24.38 2.57 -34.09
N GLN A 31 -25.45 2.30 -34.84
CA GLN A 31 -26.82 2.58 -34.39
C GLN A 31 -27.37 1.46 -33.51
N ASN A 32 -26.92 0.21 -33.71
CA ASN A 32 -27.41 -0.93 -32.95
C ASN A 32 -26.66 -1.11 -31.61
N LYS A 33 -27.43 -1.23 -30.53
CA LYS A 33 -26.92 -1.40 -29.16
C LYS A 33 -26.14 -2.71 -28.97
N SER A 34 -26.51 -3.78 -29.67
CA SER A 34 -25.86 -5.09 -29.55
C SER A 34 -24.41 -5.07 -30.05
N GLU A 35 -24.10 -4.17 -30.99
CA GLU A 35 -22.79 -4.09 -31.62
C GLU A 35 -21.81 -3.16 -30.91
N ARG A 36 -22.27 -2.45 -29.88
CA ARG A 36 -21.44 -1.49 -29.17
C ARG A 36 -20.29 -2.18 -28.45
N SER A 37 -19.17 -1.47 -28.38
CA SER A 37 -18.09 -1.86 -27.50
C SER A 37 -18.42 -1.55 -26.05
N SER A 38 -17.90 -2.37 -25.14
CA SER A 38 -18.02 -2.12 -23.70
C SER A 38 -17.31 -0.82 -23.33
N LEU A 39 -17.78 -0.16 -22.26
CA LEU A 39 -17.12 1.03 -21.74
C LEU A 39 -15.63 0.78 -21.43
N ARG A 40 -15.27 -0.45 -21.01
CA ARG A 40 -13.88 -0.87 -20.80
C ARG A 40 -13.06 -0.78 -22.09
N LYS A 41 -13.59 -1.29 -23.21
CA LYS A 41 -12.91 -1.27 -24.50
C LYS A 41 -12.79 0.16 -25.04
N ILE A 42 -13.82 0.98 -24.88
CA ILE A 42 -13.80 2.40 -25.27
C ILE A 42 -12.80 3.19 -24.39
N SER A 43 -12.75 2.91 -23.08
CA SER A 43 -11.82 3.56 -22.15
C SER A 43 -10.36 3.22 -22.47
N ALA A 44 -10.08 1.94 -22.78
CA ALA A 44 -8.75 1.50 -23.19
C ALA A 44 -8.30 2.18 -24.49
N TYR A 45 -9.23 2.34 -25.45
CA TYR A 45 -8.96 3.08 -26.68
C TYR A 45 -8.67 4.56 -26.42
N ALA A 46 -9.52 5.25 -25.64
CA ALA A 46 -9.30 6.65 -25.27
C ALA A 46 -7.94 6.83 -24.56
N LYS A 47 -7.59 5.91 -23.65
CA LYS A 47 -6.30 5.89 -22.97
C LYS A 47 -5.12 5.79 -23.94
N LYS A 48 -5.17 4.86 -24.90
CA LYS A 48 -4.14 4.68 -25.93
C LYS A 48 -3.90 5.98 -26.72
N ILE A 49 -4.97 6.72 -27.05
CA ILE A 49 -4.85 7.98 -27.77
C ILE A 49 -4.30 9.11 -26.90
N LEU A 50 -4.75 9.21 -25.65
CA LEU A 50 -4.28 10.25 -24.72
C LEU A 50 -2.79 10.07 -24.39
N GLU A 51 -2.32 8.83 -24.31
CA GLU A 51 -0.92 8.49 -24.04
C GLU A 51 -0.01 8.60 -25.27
N ASN A 52 -0.57 8.69 -26.49
CA ASN A 52 0.22 8.81 -27.71
C ASN A 52 0.80 10.23 -27.86
N SER A 53 2.13 10.34 -27.83
CA SER A 53 2.86 11.62 -27.96
C SER A 53 2.82 12.23 -29.34
N ASP A 54 2.56 11.44 -30.38
CA ASP A 54 2.52 11.89 -31.78
C ASP A 54 1.24 12.69 -32.10
N ILE A 55 0.26 12.64 -31.18
CA ILE A 55 -1.01 13.36 -31.29
C ILE A 55 -0.85 14.75 -30.69
N LYS A 56 -1.33 15.76 -31.44
CA LYS A 56 -1.31 17.16 -30.99
C LYS A 56 -1.99 17.29 -29.63
N LEU A 57 -1.39 18.09 -28.74
CA LEU A 57 -1.86 18.25 -27.37
C LEU A 57 -3.30 18.77 -27.30
N GLU A 58 -3.66 19.70 -28.19
CA GLU A 58 -5.01 20.27 -28.24
C GLU A 58 -6.07 19.21 -28.58
N ASP A 59 -5.74 18.33 -29.53
CA ASP A 59 -6.59 17.21 -29.95
C ASP A 59 -6.82 16.22 -28.79
N ARG A 60 -5.78 15.92 -28.01
CA ARG A 60 -5.88 15.09 -26.80
C ARG A 60 -6.73 15.74 -25.72
N LYS A 61 -6.64 17.06 -25.54
CA LYS A 61 -7.47 17.80 -24.57
C LYS A 61 -8.94 17.77 -24.95
N GLN A 62 -9.26 18.05 -26.21
CA GLN A 62 -10.63 18.00 -26.69
C GLN A 62 -11.23 16.59 -26.54
N LEU A 63 -10.46 15.55 -26.88
CA LEU A 63 -10.86 14.16 -26.66
C LEU A 63 -11.16 13.87 -25.18
N ALA A 64 -10.26 14.27 -24.26
CA ALA A 64 -10.45 14.05 -22.83
C ALA A 64 -11.72 14.75 -22.30
N VAL A 65 -12.00 15.97 -22.78
CA VAL A 65 -13.21 16.72 -22.43
C VAL A 65 -14.47 16.01 -22.94
N HIS A 66 -14.50 15.57 -24.19
CA HIS A 66 -15.65 14.86 -24.74
C HIS A 66 -15.88 13.51 -24.06
N PHE A 67 -14.81 12.74 -23.83
CA PHE A 67 -14.90 11.46 -23.14
C PHE A 67 -15.39 11.62 -21.69
N LYS A 68 -14.96 12.67 -20.99
CA LYS A 68 -15.47 13.02 -19.67
C LYS A 68 -16.99 13.22 -19.67
N LYS A 69 -17.54 13.95 -20.65
CA LYS A 69 -19.00 14.18 -20.76
C LYS A 69 -19.76 12.86 -20.95
N ILE A 70 -19.24 11.97 -21.78
CA ILE A 70 -19.83 10.63 -21.99
C ILE A 70 -19.87 9.86 -20.66
N VAL A 71 -18.75 9.82 -19.93
CA VAL A 71 -18.66 9.12 -18.63
C VAL A 71 -19.61 9.72 -17.59
N GLU A 72 -19.71 11.05 -17.53
CA GLU A 72 -20.63 11.76 -16.62
C GLU A 72 -22.11 11.47 -16.96
N SER A 73 -22.46 11.31 -18.23
CA SER A 73 -23.83 10.96 -18.64
C SER A 73 -24.29 9.58 -18.15
N PHE A 74 -23.37 8.63 -17.98
CA PHE A 74 -23.68 7.30 -17.44
C PHE A 74 -23.92 7.31 -15.91
N GLU A 75 -23.29 8.25 -15.20
CA GLU A 75 -23.40 8.42 -13.75
C GLU A 75 -24.81 8.92 -13.37
N ASN A 76 -25.37 9.83 -14.17
CA ASN A 76 -26.71 10.38 -13.96
C ASN A 76 -27.83 9.35 -14.20
N LYS A 77 -27.59 8.28 -14.98
CA LYS A 77 -28.59 7.25 -15.29
C LYS A 77 -28.53 6.00 -14.40
N LYS A 78 -27.47 5.81 -13.59
CA LYS A 78 -27.36 4.69 -12.63
C LYS A 78 -26.58 5.09 -11.36
N LYS A 79 -27.29 5.13 -10.22
CA LYS A 79 -26.67 5.20 -8.89
C LYS A 79 -25.75 3.98 -8.70
N SER A 80 -24.47 4.25 -8.43
CA SER A 80 -23.42 3.30 -8.04
C SER A 80 -22.72 2.50 -9.16
N THR A 81 -21.51 2.92 -9.52
CA THR A 81 -20.42 1.98 -9.80
C THR A 81 -19.07 2.67 -9.47
N PRO A 82 -18.27 2.15 -8.51
CA PRO A 82 -16.93 2.70 -8.17
C PRO A 82 -16.00 2.87 -9.39
N LYS A 83 -16.21 2.06 -10.43
CA LYS A 83 -15.45 2.07 -11.69
C LYS A 83 -15.61 3.38 -12.48
N ILE A 84 -16.78 4.02 -12.43
CA ILE A 84 -17.05 5.31 -13.12
C ILE A 84 -16.33 6.45 -12.38
N LEU A 85 -16.34 6.42 -11.04
CA LEU A 85 -15.63 7.38 -10.19
C LEU A 85 -14.10 7.32 -10.38
N PHE A 86 -13.54 6.10 -10.51
CA PHE A 86 -12.12 5.92 -10.83
C PHE A 86 -11.76 6.53 -12.19
N LEU A 87 -12.57 6.29 -13.22
CA LEU A 87 -12.34 6.85 -14.56
C LEU A 87 -12.38 8.38 -14.54
N LYS A 88 -13.32 8.98 -13.79
CA LYS A 88 -13.45 10.43 -13.62
C LYS A 88 -12.24 11.03 -12.91
N LYS A 89 -11.76 10.41 -11.83
CA LYS A 89 -10.55 10.84 -11.12
C LYS A 89 -9.33 10.77 -12.03
N TRP A 90 -9.21 9.70 -12.82
CA TRP A 90 -8.13 9.51 -13.78
C TRP A 90 -8.17 10.54 -14.92
N ILE A 91 -9.32 10.78 -15.57
CA ILE A 91 -9.47 11.81 -16.61
C ILE A 91 -9.21 13.21 -16.04
N ARG A 92 -9.71 13.52 -14.84
CA ARG A 92 -9.46 14.79 -14.16
C ARG A 92 -7.96 14.99 -13.88
N ASN A 93 -7.25 13.95 -13.45
CA ASN A 93 -5.81 14.00 -13.23
C ASN A 93 -5.03 14.17 -14.54
N LEU A 94 -5.46 13.54 -15.63
CA LEU A 94 -4.87 13.76 -16.96
C LEU A 94 -5.08 15.20 -17.45
N ILE A 95 -6.30 15.73 -17.36
CA ILE A 95 -6.59 17.12 -17.71
C ILE A 95 -5.71 18.07 -16.87
N LYS A 96 -5.65 17.87 -15.55
CA LYS A 96 -4.78 18.66 -14.65
C LYS A 96 -3.30 18.56 -15.01
N LYS A 97 -2.80 17.35 -15.33
CA LYS A 97 -1.40 17.14 -15.76
C LYS A 97 -1.09 17.90 -17.05
N TYR A 98 -2.02 17.93 -18.01
CA TYR A 98 -1.86 18.67 -19.27
C TYR A 98 -2.17 20.18 -19.18
N GLU A 99 -2.96 20.62 -18.20
CA GLU A 99 -3.13 22.04 -17.85
C GLU A 99 -1.90 22.58 -17.12
N LEU A 100 -1.31 21.77 -16.23
CA LEU A 100 0.00 22.02 -15.64
C LEU A 100 1.07 22.13 -16.72
N GLU A 101 1.11 21.27 -17.73
CA GLU A 101 2.03 21.43 -18.87
C GLU A 101 1.84 22.75 -19.63
N LYS A 102 0.60 23.26 -19.77
CA LYS A 102 0.34 24.58 -20.40
C LYS A 102 0.84 25.71 -19.49
N SER A 103 0.66 25.58 -18.19
CA SER A 103 1.17 26.50 -17.16
C SER A 103 2.71 26.51 -17.13
N TYR A 104 3.33 25.33 -17.25
CA TYR A 104 4.78 25.17 -17.44
C TYR A 104 5.28 25.69 -18.80
N LYS A 105 4.45 25.67 -19.85
CA LYS A 105 4.78 26.25 -21.16
C LYS A 105 4.68 27.78 -21.16
N ILE A 106 3.74 28.34 -20.40
CA ILE A 106 3.63 29.78 -20.12
C ILE A 106 4.83 30.24 -19.28
N LEU A 107 5.22 29.46 -18.26
CA LEU A 107 6.45 29.69 -17.48
C LEU A 107 7.74 29.51 -18.31
N ARG A 108 7.71 28.74 -19.40
CA ARG A 108 8.81 28.60 -20.38
C ARG A 108 8.80 29.63 -21.51
N THR A 109 7.72 30.39 -21.70
CA THR A 109 7.66 31.48 -22.71
C THR A 109 8.06 32.84 -22.12
N PHE A 110 8.33 32.90 -20.82
CA PHE A 110 9.22 33.89 -20.23
C PHE A 110 10.66 33.42 -20.42
N ASP A 111 11.25 33.75 -21.57
CA ASP A 111 12.64 33.46 -21.91
C ASP A 111 13.47 34.73 -21.71
N PRO A 112 14.65 34.63 -21.06
CA PRO A 112 15.82 35.30 -21.61
C PRO A 112 16.79 34.21 -22.07
N SER A 113 16.77 33.99 -23.38
CA SER A 113 17.88 33.61 -24.26
C SER A 113 18.98 32.70 -23.67
N TYR A 114 19.18 31.52 -24.25
CA TYR A 114 20.40 31.18 -25.02
C TYR A 114 20.34 29.74 -25.55
N THR A 115 20.32 29.64 -26.88
CA THR A 115 20.90 28.61 -27.76
C THR A 115 20.58 27.11 -27.59
N ARG A 116 19.97 26.58 -28.67
CA ARG A 116 19.88 25.17 -29.11
C ARG A 116 21.19 24.39 -28.96
N ILE A 117 21.12 23.20 -28.36
CA ILE A 117 21.86 22.00 -28.81
C ILE A 117 20.96 20.76 -28.70
N LYS A 118 20.74 20.07 -29.83
CA LYS A 118 20.21 18.69 -29.88
C LYS A 118 21.37 17.71 -29.71
N LYS A 119 21.37 16.93 -28.62
CA LYS A 119 22.02 15.61 -28.49
C LYS A 119 21.14 14.75 -27.57
N LYS A 120 20.99 13.45 -27.87
CA LYS A 120 20.33 12.45 -27.01
C LYS A 120 20.89 12.59 -25.59
N LYS A 121 20.09 13.06 -24.63
CA LYS A 121 20.50 13.15 -23.23
C LYS A 121 20.25 11.80 -22.56
N ALA A 122 21.29 11.24 -21.96
CA ALA A 122 21.17 10.39 -20.79
C ALA A 122 20.16 11.04 -19.83
N LYS A 123 19.33 10.24 -19.13
CA LYS A 123 18.43 10.74 -18.08
C LYS A 123 19.14 11.86 -17.32
N GLU A 124 18.70 13.10 -17.54
CA GLU A 124 19.25 14.25 -16.80
C GLU A 124 19.06 13.93 -15.33
N ILE A 125 20.14 14.08 -14.57
CA ILE A 125 20.14 13.94 -13.12
C ILE A 125 18.99 14.83 -12.61
N LEU A 126 17.89 14.22 -12.16
CA LEU A 126 16.71 14.88 -11.60
C LEU A 126 16.98 15.43 -10.19
N ALA A 127 18.18 15.21 -9.65
CA ALA A 127 18.60 15.75 -8.37
C ALA A 127 18.93 17.25 -8.53
N PRO A 128 18.48 18.10 -7.60
CA PRO A 128 18.92 19.49 -7.58
C PRO A 128 20.44 19.52 -7.39
N TYR A 129 21.12 20.07 -8.41
CA TYR A 129 22.56 20.27 -8.41
C TYR A 129 22.87 21.70 -7.96
N PHE A 130 23.59 21.81 -6.86
CA PHE A 130 24.03 23.09 -6.30
C PHE A 130 25.48 23.32 -6.70
N LYS A 131 25.72 24.29 -7.59
CA LYS A 131 27.07 24.60 -8.03
C LYS A 131 27.83 25.27 -6.88
N ASP A 132 28.90 24.62 -6.42
CA ASP A 132 29.85 25.12 -5.41
C ASP A 132 29.19 25.66 -4.12
N ASN A 133 28.01 25.16 -3.75
CA ASN A 133 27.25 25.68 -2.62
C ASN A 133 26.67 24.55 -1.75
N SER A 134 27.49 24.06 -0.82
CA SER A 134 27.10 23.02 0.14
C SER A 134 26.01 23.51 1.10
N GLU A 135 26.03 24.78 1.49
CA GLU A 135 25.06 25.35 2.44
C GLU A 135 23.64 25.31 1.87
N GLN A 136 23.47 25.70 0.60
CA GLN A 136 22.18 25.62 -0.10
C GLN A 136 21.71 24.18 -0.28
N ALA A 137 22.63 23.25 -0.56
CA ALA A 137 22.29 21.83 -0.67
C ALA A 137 21.78 21.27 0.67
N VAL A 138 22.44 21.63 1.78
CA VAL A 138 22.04 21.21 3.13
C VAL A 138 20.72 21.86 3.54
N ASP A 139 20.53 23.16 3.33
CA ASP A 139 19.28 23.87 3.63
C ASP A 139 18.10 23.31 2.82
N PHE A 140 18.33 23.00 1.53
CA PHE A 140 17.36 22.29 0.69
C PHE A 140 16.99 20.93 1.30
N LEU A 141 17.99 20.11 1.66
CA LEU A 141 17.74 18.80 2.23
C LEU A 141 16.99 18.90 3.55
N GLN A 142 17.36 19.83 4.44
CA GLN A 142 16.68 20.10 5.71
C GLN A 142 15.21 20.52 5.57
N LYS A 143 14.78 20.94 4.37
CA LYS A 143 13.37 21.25 4.05
C LYS A 143 12.69 20.18 3.19
N ALA A 144 13.46 19.30 2.54
CA ALA A 144 12.95 18.26 1.64
C ALA A 144 12.44 17.01 2.38
N PRO A 145 11.54 16.20 1.81
CA PRO A 145 11.12 14.91 2.41
C PRO A 145 12.30 13.96 2.66
N ILE A 146 12.16 13.03 3.61
CA ILE A 146 13.17 11.98 3.83
C ILE A 146 13.35 11.13 2.56
N GLY A 147 14.58 10.68 2.32
CA GLY A 147 14.95 9.94 1.12
C GLY A 147 15.24 10.83 -0.09
N THR A 148 15.03 12.14 0.02
CA THR A 148 15.55 13.10 -0.97
C THR A 148 17.07 13.14 -0.89
N TYR A 149 17.71 13.28 -2.06
CA TYR A 149 19.13 13.50 -2.18
C TYR A 149 19.43 14.76 -2.99
N ALA A 150 20.57 15.38 -2.70
CA ALA A 150 21.08 16.55 -3.38
C ALA A 150 22.54 16.31 -3.77
N VAL A 151 23.00 17.02 -4.81
CA VAL A 151 24.37 16.91 -5.28
C VAL A 151 24.98 18.31 -5.36
N TRP A 152 26.22 18.48 -4.90
CA TRP A 152 27.00 19.70 -5.16
C TRP A 152 28.41 19.36 -5.59
N GLN A 153 29.08 20.32 -6.20
CA GLN A 153 30.50 20.18 -6.53
C GLN A 153 31.35 20.58 -5.32
N GLN A 154 32.24 19.69 -4.87
CA GLN A 154 33.18 19.99 -3.78
C GLN A 154 34.50 20.55 -4.32
N ASN A 155 34.96 20.04 -5.46
CA ASN A 155 36.16 20.52 -6.14
C ASN A 155 36.12 20.15 -7.63
N SER A 156 37.19 20.42 -8.37
CA SER A 156 37.28 20.14 -9.81
C SER A 156 37.18 18.65 -10.20
N LYS A 157 37.28 17.73 -9.23
CA LYS A 157 37.32 16.28 -9.45
C LYS A 157 36.18 15.52 -8.78
N ASN A 158 35.47 16.12 -7.82
CA ASN A 158 34.49 15.44 -6.98
C ASN A 158 33.17 16.22 -6.87
N LEU A 159 32.09 15.46 -6.99
CA LEU A 159 30.76 15.79 -6.50
C LEU A 159 30.59 15.23 -5.08
N MET A 160 29.69 15.82 -4.33
CA MET A 160 29.19 15.27 -3.07
C MET A 160 27.73 14.95 -3.27
N LEU A 161 27.37 13.70 -2.98
CA LEU A 161 25.99 13.23 -2.94
C LEU A 161 25.57 13.18 -1.48
N ALA A 162 24.56 13.96 -1.10
CA ALA A 162 23.99 13.89 0.25
C ALA A 162 22.54 13.42 0.25
N PHE A 163 22.20 12.67 1.29
CA PHE A 163 20.87 12.14 1.55
C PHE A 163 20.33 12.77 2.82
N ARG A 164 19.04 13.08 2.81
CA ARG A 164 18.29 13.24 4.06
C ARG A 164 17.76 11.89 4.50
N ILE A 165 18.27 11.38 5.62
CA ILE A 165 17.84 10.12 6.22
C ILE A 165 16.91 10.38 7.42
N PRO A 166 16.01 9.45 7.74
CA PRO A 166 15.17 9.56 8.93
C PRO A 166 16.03 9.47 10.19
N SER A 167 15.66 10.22 11.23
CA SER A 167 16.27 10.16 12.56
C SER A 167 15.26 10.66 13.60
N SER A 168 15.43 10.24 14.85
CA SER A 168 14.45 10.38 15.94
C SER A 168 14.12 11.83 16.33
N LYS A 169 15.00 12.79 16.05
CA LYS A 169 14.82 14.20 16.41
C LYS A 169 14.72 15.10 15.19
N HIS A 170 15.68 15.02 14.28
CA HIS A 170 15.71 15.76 13.01
C HIS A 170 16.33 14.88 11.92
N GLY A 171 15.83 14.97 10.69
CA GLY A 171 16.43 14.23 9.56
C GLY A 171 17.92 14.53 9.44
N LEU A 172 18.75 13.49 9.42
CA LEU A 172 20.20 13.65 9.31
C LEU A 172 20.57 13.81 7.84
N VAL A 173 21.50 14.72 7.55
CA VAL A 173 22.09 14.86 6.23
C VAL A 173 23.42 14.13 6.21
N ILE A 174 23.54 13.10 5.39
CA ILE A 174 24.77 12.30 5.25
C ILE A 174 25.27 12.45 3.83
N SER A 175 26.56 12.71 3.66
CA SER A 175 27.17 12.96 2.35
C SER A 175 28.30 11.98 2.03
N GLN A 176 28.42 11.61 0.76
CA GLN A 176 29.50 10.77 0.24
C GLN A 176 30.07 11.36 -1.07
N PRO A 177 31.39 11.23 -1.30
CA PRO A 177 32.02 11.74 -2.51
C PRO A 177 31.69 10.86 -3.73
N VAL A 178 31.51 11.49 -4.88
CA VAL A 178 31.31 10.86 -6.18
C VAL A 178 32.29 11.50 -7.18
N PRO A 179 33.08 10.74 -7.94
CA PRO A 179 33.97 11.32 -8.95
C PRO A 179 33.19 12.13 -9.98
N LEU A 180 33.67 13.32 -10.35
CA LEU A 180 33.10 14.18 -11.39
C LEU A 180 33.67 13.79 -12.76
N ASN A 181 32.99 12.86 -13.45
CA ASN A 181 33.36 12.35 -14.77
C ASN A 181 32.12 11.81 -15.52
N ALA A 182 32.32 11.17 -16.67
CA ALA A 182 31.20 10.63 -17.47
C ALA A 182 30.37 9.56 -16.73
N ASN A 183 30.92 8.92 -15.69
CA ASN A 183 30.27 7.87 -14.92
C ASN A 183 29.54 8.39 -13.67
N SER A 184 29.64 9.69 -13.34
CA SER A 184 28.96 10.26 -12.16
C SER A 184 27.46 9.94 -12.09
N PRO A 185 26.67 10.03 -13.19
CA PRO A 185 25.25 9.71 -13.14
C PRO A 185 24.97 8.25 -12.75
N ALA A 186 25.72 7.31 -13.31
CA ALA A 186 25.56 5.88 -13.03
C ALA A 186 25.98 5.57 -11.58
N GLU A 187 27.00 6.24 -11.07
CA GLU A 187 27.44 6.09 -9.69
C GLU A 187 26.40 6.67 -8.70
N ILE A 188 25.80 7.82 -9.01
CA ILE A 188 24.68 8.37 -8.21
C ILE A 188 23.50 7.39 -8.21
N GLU A 189 23.09 6.88 -9.38
CA GLU A 189 22.00 5.90 -9.48
C GLU A 189 22.29 4.65 -8.64
N ARG A 190 23.52 4.10 -8.76
CA ARG A 190 24.00 2.99 -7.92
C ARG A 190 23.86 3.32 -6.44
N LEU A 191 24.35 4.47 -5.99
CA LEU A 191 24.36 4.88 -4.59
C LEU A 191 22.96 5.14 -4.02
N THR A 192 21.98 5.42 -4.87
CA THR A 192 20.57 5.64 -4.47
C THR A 192 19.75 4.35 -4.33
N THR A 193 20.30 3.16 -4.62
CA THR A 193 19.56 1.89 -4.51
C THR A 193 19.29 1.46 -3.05
N PRO A 194 18.23 0.68 -2.77
CA PRO A 194 17.93 0.19 -1.42
C PRO A 194 19.11 -0.53 -0.73
N GLN A 195 19.88 -1.32 -1.49
CA GLN A 195 21.04 -2.04 -0.96
C GLN A 195 22.14 -1.08 -0.49
N ASN A 196 22.37 0.03 -1.21
CA ASN A 196 23.35 1.02 -0.77
C ASN A 196 22.79 1.94 0.32
N GLN A 197 21.48 2.23 0.32
CA GLN A 197 20.82 2.92 1.43
C GLN A 197 20.94 2.13 2.73
N PHE A 198 20.79 0.80 2.68
CA PHE A 198 21.03 -0.07 3.83
C PHE A 198 22.48 0.04 4.32
N LYS A 199 23.48 0.02 3.42
CA LYS A 199 24.89 0.21 3.78
C LYS A 199 25.15 1.59 4.41
N ILE A 200 24.47 2.64 3.94
CA ILE A 200 24.54 3.96 4.56
C ILE A 200 24.03 3.88 6.00
N LEU A 201 22.89 3.23 6.25
CA LEU A 201 22.37 3.04 7.61
C LEU A 201 23.32 2.19 8.48
N GLU A 202 23.97 1.18 7.91
CA GLU A 202 24.93 0.32 8.60
C GLU A 202 26.15 1.11 9.07
N THR A 203 26.74 1.93 8.18
CA THR A 203 27.87 2.83 8.54
C THR A 203 27.50 3.83 9.63
N ASN A 204 26.21 4.15 9.80
CA ASN A 204 25.71 5.08 10.81
C ASN A 204 25.18 4.38 12.07
N GLY A 205 25.37 3.06 12.21
CA GLY A 205 24.92 2.30 13.38
C GLY A 205 23.40 2.25 13.54
N ILE A 206 22.65 2.34 12.43
CA ILE A 206 21.18 2.25 12.41
C ILE A 206 20.74 0.91 11.80
N ALA A 207 21.56 0.32 10.92
CA ALA A 207 21.25 -0.97 10.30
C ALA A 207 22.27 -2.07 10.63
N TYR A 208 21.79 -3.31 10.67
CA TYR A 208 22.59 -4.47 11.05
C TYR A 208 22.35 -5.65 10.10
N PRO A 209 23.40 -6.36 9.66
CA PRO A 209 23.27 -7.48 8.74
C PRO A 209 22.56 -8.70 9.34
N THR A 210 22.45 -8.79 10.68
CA THR A 210 21.82 -9.92 11.38
C THR A 210 20.92 -9.47 12.53
N THR A 211 19.95 -10.32 12.87
CA THR A 211 19.07 -10.13 14.01
C THR A 211 19.83 -10.07 15.34
N LEU A 212 20.89 -10.88 15.50
CA LEU A 212 21.69 -10.92 16.73
C LEU A 212 22.36 -9.56 17.00
N GLN A 213 23.06 -9.02 16.00
CA GLN A 213 23.72 -7.72 16.11
C GLN A 213 22.72 -6.58 16.36
N MET A 214 21.53 -6.68 15.76
CA MET A 214 20.46 -5.71 16.03
C MET A 214 19.99 -5.78 17.49
N HIS A 215 19.83 -6.98 18.07
CA HIS A 215 19.42 -7.12 19.47
C HIS A 215 20.44 -6.54 20.45
N GLU A 216 21.73 -6.70 20.16
CA GLU A 216 22.82 -6.10 20.95
C GLU A 216 22.82 -4.57 20.88
N ASN A 217 22.17 -3.99 19.86
CA ASN A 217 22.17 -2.56 19.57
C ASN A 217 20.74 -2.02 19.36
N LEU A 218 19.80 -2.49 20.17
CA LEU A 218 18.42 -1.99 20.12
C LEU A 218 18.36 -0.49 20.42
N PRO A 219 17.44 0.25 19.79
CA PRO A 219 17.29 1.67 20.03
C PRO A 219 16.86 1.91 21.50
N LEU A 220 17.60 2.78 22.20
CA LEU A 220 17.36 3.08 23.61
C LEU A 220 16.34 4.21 23.82
N GLU A 221 16.37 5.21 22.93
CA GLU A 221 15.48 6.39 23.02
C GLU A 221 14.18 6.17 22.25
N THR A 222 13.08 6.70 22.78
CA THR A 222 11.78 6.69 22.09
C THR A 222 11.88 7.44 20.75
N GLY A 223 11.31 6.84 19.70
CA GLY A 223 11.38 7.35 18.33
C GLY A 223 12.64 6.93 17.57
N CYS A 224 13.64 6.34 18.23
CA CYS A 224 14.77 5.72 17.54
C CYS A 224 14.37 4.36 16.96
N TYR A 225 15.04 3.98 15.88
CA TYR A 225 14.78 2.74 15.18
C TYR A 225 16.07 2.05 14.77
N SER A 226 15.99 0.74 14.60
CA SER A 226 17.05 -0.09 14.02
C SER A 226 16.47 -0.91 12.87
N VAL A 227 17.26 -1.17 11.84
CA VAL A 227 16.87 -1.97 10.68
C VAL A 227 17.78 -3.17 10.57
N PHE A 228 17.26 -4.35 10.24
CA PHE A 228 18.11 -5.49 9.93
C PHE A 228 17.65 -6.25 8.71
N LYS A 229 18.60 -6.91 8.05
CA LYS A 229 18.33 -7.68 6.84
C LYS A 229 17.78 -9.07 7.18
N THR A 230 16.73 -9.49 6.49
CA THR A 230 16.14 -10.82 6.63
C THR A 230 16.65 -11.78 5.54
N LYS A 231 16.63 -13.08 5.85
CA LYS A 231 16.94 -14.15 4.89
C LYS A 231 15.69 -14.74 4.21
N GLY A 232 14.50 -14.19 4.49
CA GLY A 232 13.22 -14.71 4.02
C GLY A 232 12.86 -14.25 2.61
N TYR A 233 11.97 -14.99 1.94
CA TYR A 233 11.53 -14.72 0.57
C TYR A 233 10.57 -13.51 0.45
N ASP A 234 9.85 -13.17 1.52
CA ASP A 234 8.77 -12.17 1.45
C ASP A 234 9.14 -10.80 2.02
N VAL A 235 10.21 -10.68 2.78
CA VAL A 235 10.62 -9.44 3.45
C VAL A 235 12.11 -9.28 3.27
N ASP A 236 12.56 -8.10 2.84
CA ASP A 236 13.97 -7.80 2.64
C ASP A 236 14.61 -7.27 3.93
N TYR A 237 13.86 -6.46 4.68
CA TYR A 237 14.32 -5.87 5.94
C TYR A 237 13.21 -5.81 6.98
N ILE A 238 13.60 -5.88 8.25
CA ILE A 238 12.74 -5.60 9.38
C ILE A 238 13.24 -4.34 10.07
N MET A 239 12.31 -3.46 10.40
CA MET A 239 12.54 -2.25 11.18
C MET A 239 11.91 -2.41 12.56
N ILE A 240 12.68 -2.10 13.60
CA ILE A 240 12.22 -2.08 14.99
C ILE A 240 12.30 -0.64 15.48
N VAL A 241 11.20 -0.13 16.04
CA VAL A 241 11.13 1.22 16.61
C VAL A 241 10.92 1.13 18.11
N LYS A 242 11.73 1.87 18.87
CA LYS A 242 11.53 2.05 20.31
C LYS A 242 10.42 3.07 20.52
N THR A 243 9.40 2.67 21.26
CA THR A 243 8.28 3.52 21.67
C THR A 243 8.22 3.64 23.19
N GLN A 244 7.27 4.43 23.70
CA GLN A 244 7.07 4.59 25.14
C GLN A 244 6.71 3.25 25.79
N ASP A 245 5.89 2.45 25.10
CA ASP A 245 5.38 1.16 25.58
C ASP A 245 6.22 -0.07 25.15
N GLY A 246 7.43 0.17 24.65
CA GLY A 246 8.39 -0.90 24.32
C GLY A 246 8.87 -0.82 22.88
N PHE A 247 8.79 -1.91 22.13
CA PHE A 247 9.21 -1.98 20.72
C PHE A 247 8.05 -2.37 19.82
N VAL A 248 7.98 -1.76 18.63
CA VAL A 248 7.09 -2.14 17.53
C VAL A 248 7.90 -2.52 16.30
N GLN A 249 7.36 -3.41 15.46
CA GLN A 249 8.06 -3.95 14.28
C GLN A 249 7.32 -3.63 12.99
N PHE A 250 8.07 -3.28 11.94
CA PHE A 250 7.59 -3.08 10.58
C PHE A 250 8.38 -3.91 9.57
N ASN A 251 7.68 -4.46 8.58
CA ASN A 251 8.31 -5.17 7.46
C ASN A 251 8.56 -4.19 6.31
N LEU A 252 9.78 -4.15 5.79
CA LEU A 252 10.19 -3.32 4.66
C LEU A 252 10.58 -4.22 3.49
N LYS A 253 10.19 -3.82 2.27
CA LYS A 253 10.43 -4.59 1.05
C LYS A 253 11.05 -3.71 -0.02
N ASN A 254 11.99 -4.25 -0.78
CA ASN A 254 12.50 -3.59 -1.97
C ASN A 254 11.34 -3.32 -2.93
N SER A 255 11.24 -2.08 -3.40
CA SER A 255 10.19 -1.61 -4.31
C SER A 255 10.81 -0.75 -5.39
N GLU A 256 10.28 -0.82 -6.61
CA GLU A 256 10.63 0.11 -7.69
C GLU A 256 10.05 1.52 -7.44
N ASP A 257 8.95 1.60 -6.68
CA ASP A 257 8.21 2.85 -6.45
C ASP A 257 8.68 3.60 -5.19
N GLU A 258 9.31 2.90 -4.23
CA GLU A 258 9.65 3.46 -2.92
C GLU A 258 11.03 3.05 -2.44
N SER A 259 11.83 4.04 -2.07
CA SER A 259 13.14 3.81 -1.47
C SER A 259 13.05 3.27 -0.04
N LEU A 260 14.13 2.67 0.46
CA LEU A 260 14.19 2.19 1.83
C LEU A 260 13.98 3.33 2.83
N PHE A 261 14.56 4.50 2.58
CA PHE A 261 14.38 5.70 3.40
C PHE A 261 12.92 6.18 3.45
N GLN A 262 12.21 6.16 2.32
CA GLN A 262 10.80 6.54 2.27
C GLN A 262 9.91 5.57 3.05
N GLN A 263 10.20 4.27 2.97
CA GLN A 263 9.45 3.26 3.74
C GLN A 263 9.66 3.45 5.24
N ILE A 264 10.89 3.75 5.67
CA ILE A 264 11.18 4.05 7.07
C ILE A 264 10.41 5.29 7.53
N GLU A 265 10.45 6.40 6.77
CA GLU A 265 9.73 7.64 7.10
C GLU A 265 8.23 7.39 7.31
N LYS A 266 7.59 6.63 6.42
CA LYS A 266 6.16 6.31 6.54
C LYS A 266 5.81 5.61 7.85
N ASN A 267 6.68 4.72 8.31
CA ASN A 267 6.47 3.94 9.53
C ASN A 267 6.82 4.71 10.82
N LEU A 268 7.55 5.82 10.74
CA LEU A 268 7.86 6.70 11.88
C LEU A 268 6.77 7.76 12.15
N THR A 269 5.67 7.77 11.39
CA THR A 269 4.58 8.72 11.63
C THR A 269 3.82 8.39 12.93
N PRO A 270 3.42 9.39 13.74
CA PRO A 270 2.72 9.15 15.01
C PRO A 270 1.51 8.22 14.86
N ALA A 271 0.64 8.46 13.87
CA ALA A 271 -0.53 7.63 13.61
C ALA A 271 -0.21 6.15 13.28
N ARG A 272 0.96 5.87 12.67
CA ARG A 272 1.40 4.49 12.40
C ARG A 272 1.95 3.81 13.65
N LEU A 273 2.68 4.56 14.47
CA LEU A 273 3.23 4.07 15.73
C LEU A 273 2.11 3.76 16.73
N GLU A 274 1.17 4.70 16.92
CA GLU A 274 0.00 4.52 17.80
C GLU A 274 -0.83 3.28 17.40
N LYS A 275 -1.06 3.10 16.09
CA LYS A 275 -1.76 1.90 15.59
C LYS A 275 -0.99 0.61 15.90
N ALA A 276 0.33 0.62 15.76
CA ALA A 276 1.16 -0.55 16.06
C ALA A 276 1.25 -0.86 17.56
N GLU A 277 1.26 0.18 18.41
CA GLU A 277 1.23 0.04 19.87
C GLU A 277 -0.11 -0.52 20.36
N ALA A 278 -1.23 0.00 19.84
CA ALA A 278 -2.57 -0.51 20.16
C ALA A 278 -2.69 -2.00 19.82
N GLN A 279 -2.19 -2.40 18.64
CA GLN A 279 -2.17 -3.80 18.23
C GLN A 279 -1.38 -4.67 19.21
N LYS A 280 -0.20 -4.20 19.62
CA LYS A 280 0.67 -4.94 20.53
C LYS A 280 0.07 -5.07 21.93
N ALA A 281 -0.51 -4.00 22.46
CA ALA A 281 -1.17 -4.03 23.77
C ALA A 281 -2.31 -5.06 23.80
N ASN A 282 -3.06 -5.13 22.69
CA ASN A 282 -4.13 -6.09 22.49
C ASN A 282 -3.61 -7.54 22.43
N ASP A 283 -2.56 -7.81 21.63
CA ASP A 283 -1.92 -9.12 21.57
C ASP A 283 -1.40 -9.58 22.95
N ILE A 284 -0.84 -8.66 23.77
CA ILE A 284 -0.39 -8.94 25.14
C ILE A 284 -1.58 -9.25 26.06
N TYR A 285 -2.66 -8.45 25.98
CA TYR A 285 -3.86 -8.67 26.77
C TYR A 285 -4.44 -10.07 26.53
N VAL A 286 -4.63 -10.44 25.26
CA VAL A 286 -5.12 -11.76 24.87
C VAL A 286 -4.18 -12.87 25.36
N ALA A 287 -2.87 -12.70 25.19
CA ALA A 287 -1.89 -13.70 25.60
C ALA A 287 -1.89 -13.98 27.13
N ASN A 288 -2.27 -13.00 27.95
CA ASN A 288 -2.29 -13.12 29.41
C ASN A 288 -3.58 -13.74 29.96
N HIS A 289 -4.68 -13.79 29.19
CA HIS A 289 -5.97 -14.28 29.65
C HIS A 289 -6.30 -15.69 29.12
N LYS A 290 -6.08 -16.71 29.95
CA LYS A 290 -6.25 -18.15 29.60
C LYS A 290 -7.67 -18.56 29.17
N ASN A 291 -8.66 -17.75 29.52
CA ASN A 291 -10.07 -18.02 29.24
C ASN A 291 -10.58 -17.31 27.98
N HIS A 292 -9.71 -16.56 27.29
CA HIS A 292 -10.08 -15.76 26.14
C HIS A 292 -10.11 -16.59 24.85
N ILE A 293 -11.08 -16.35 23.96
CA ILE A 293 -11.14 -16.97 22.63
C ILE A 293 -9.89 -16.57 21.84
N GLY A 294 -9.32 -17.51 21.09
CA GLY A 294 -8.08 -17.36 20.35
C GLY A 294 -6.82 -17.39 21.22
N TYR A 295 -6.94 -17.55 22.55
CA TYR A 295 -5.79 -17.82 23.40
C TYR A 295 -5.11 -19.11 22.95
N ALA A 296 -3.81 -19.02 22.63
CA ALA A 296 -3.00 -20.13 22.16
C ALA A 296 -1.87 -20.45 23.15
N LYS A 297 -1.94 -21.61 23.82
CA LYS A 297 -0.82 -22.14 24.58
C LYS A 297 0.09 -22.94 23.65
N ILE A 298 1.31 -22.47 23.47
CA ILE A 298 2.28 -23.07 22.55
C ILE A 298 3.36 -23.83 23.33
N LYS A 299 3.74 -25.02 22.87
CA LYS A 299 4.88 -25.78 23.36
C LYS A 299 5.60 -26.51 22.22
N MET A 300 6.92 -26.67 22.33
CA MET A 300 7.67 -27.58 21.49
C MET A 300 7.51 -29.01 22.04
N LEU A 301 7.29 -29.97 21.14
CA LEU A 301 7.22 -31.40 21.43
C LEU A 301 8.62 -32.02 21.37
N GLU A 302 8.78 -33.22 21.93
CA GLU A 302 10.05 -33.94 21.97
C GLU A 302 10.60 -34.30 20.58
N ASP A 303 9.72 -34.41 19.58
CA ASP A 303 10.06 -34.67 18.18
C ASP A 303 10.44 -33.41 17.39
N GLY A 304 10.50 -32.25 18.05
CA GLY A 304 10.83 -30.95 17.44
C GLY A 304 9.65 -30.27 16.73
N GLN A 305 8.46 -30.89 16.69
CA GLN A 305 7.24 -30.23 16.22
C GLN A 305 6.71 -29.24 17.27
N TRP A 306 5.91 -28.28 16.84
CA TRP A 306 5.28 -27.33 17.76
C TRP A 306 3.78 -27.60 17.87
N GLU A 307 3.28 -27.61 19.10
CA GLU A 307 1.85 -27.75 19.42
C GLU A 307 1.31 -26.42 19.92
N ALA A 308 0.18 -25.98 19.39
CA ALA A 308 -0.66 -24.92 19.92
C ALA A 308 -2.00 -25.49 20.40
N ARG A 309 -2.44 -25.07 21.59
CA ARG A 309 -3.78 -25.33 22.13
C ARG A 309 -4.57 -24.03 22.10
N ILE A 310 -5.59 -23.96 21.24
CA ILE A 310 -6.32 -22.74 20.94
C ILE A 310 -7.72 -22.84 21.54
N LYS A 311 -8.10 -21.89 22.40
CA LYS A 311 -9.48 -21.81 22.89
C LYS A 311 -10.37 -21.24 21.79
N MET A 312 -11.41 -21.97 21.39
CA MET A 312 -12.26 -21.59 20.25
C MET A 312 -13.68 -21.22 20.66
N ASP A 313 -14.12 -21.62 21.84
CA ASP A 313 -15.50 -21.43 22.29
C ASP A 313 -15.55 -20.96 23.76
N ALA A 314 -16.76 -20.82 24.30
CA ALA A 314 -16.99 -20.55 25.71
C ALA A 314 -16.66 -21.76 26.59
N SER A 315 -16.61 -22.96 26.01
CA SER A 315 -16.29 -24.18 26.73
C SER A 315 -14.80 -24.19 27.14
N ASN A 316 -14.40 -25.11 28.01
CA ASN A 316 -12.99 -25.27 28.37
C ASN A 316 -12.23 -26.18 27.39
N ASP A 317 -12.80 -26.42 26.21
CA ASP A 317 -12.16 -27.20 25.17
C ASP A 317 -11.16 -26.36 24.37
N TYR A 318 -10.15 -27.07 23.87
CA TYR A 318 -9.08 -26.47 23.09
C TYR A 318 -8.94 -27.23 21.77
N LEU A 319 -8.86 -26.47 20.69
CA LEU A 319 -8.45 -26.98 19.39
C LEU A 319 -6.93 -27.18 19.38
N LEU A 320 -6.50 -28.41 19.10
CA LEU A 320 -5.09 -28.76 18.98
C LEU A 320 -4.61 -28.52 17.55
N VAL A 321 -3.50 -27.79 17.43
CA VAL A 321 -2.80 -27.55 16.16
C VAL A 321 -1.36 -27.99 16.33
N LYS A 322 -0.86 -28.83 15.42
CA LYS A 322 0.54 -29.23 15.37
C LYS A 322 1.13 -28.76 14.04
N ASP A 323 2.16 -27.93 14.10
CA ASP A 323 2.76 -27.30 12.93
C ASP A 323 4.21 -26.84 13.23
N THR A 324 4.82 -26.15 12.27
CA THR A 324 6.08 -25.43 12.42
C THR A 324 5.97 -24.31 13.45
N GLU A 325 7.10 -23.96 14.09
CA GLU A 325 7.23 -22.84 15.02
C GLU A 325 6.62 -21.55 14.46
N GLN A 326 6.90 -21.27 13.18
CA GLN A 326 6.42 -20.07 12.50
C GLN A 326 4.90 -20.05 12.44
N ASN A 327 4.26 -21.15 12.04
CA ASN A 327 2.81 -21.21 11.92
C ASN A 327 2.11 -21.13 13.27
N VAL A 328 2.59 -21.85 14.29
CA VAL A 328 2.00 -21.74 15.63
C VAL A 328 2.23 -20.35 16.24
N THR A 329 3.39 -19.73 16.02
CA THR A 329 3.70 -18.40 16.57
C THR A 329 2.85 -17.31 15.93
N ARG A 330 2.50 -17.45 14.64
CA ARG A 330 1.60 -16.52 13.96
C ARG A 330 0.22 -16.45 14.61
N LEU A 331 -0.25 -17.54 15.23
CA LEU A 331 -1.54 -17.56 15.96
C LEU A 331 -1.60 -16.55 17.11
N LYS A 332 -0.46 -16.10 17.64
CA LYS A 332 -0.39 -15.04 18.66
C LYS A 332 -0.75 -13.66 18.12
N THR A 333 -0.68 -13.44 16.81
CA THR A 333 -1.07 -12.17 16.18
C THR A 333 -2.50 -12.24 15.64
N GLU A 334 -3.24 -11.14 15.72
CA GLU A 334 -4.61 -11.04 15.18
C GLU A 334 -4.67 -11.51 13.71
N ALA A 335 -3.76 -11.04 12.86
CA ALA A 335 -3.71 -11.41 11.45
C ALA A 335 -3.48 -12.92 11.23
N GLY A 336 -2.59 -13.53 12.01
CA GLY A 336 -2.36 -14.97 11.93
C GLY A 336 -3.54 -15.78 12.46
N PHE A 337 -4.22 -15.31 13.50
CA PHE A 337 -5.43 -15.94 14.01
C PHE A 337 -6.60 -15.84 13.01
N ARG A 338 -6.79 -14.69 12.35
CA ARG A 338 -7.79 -14.53 11.28
C ARG A 338 -7.56 -15.49 10.12
N LEU A 339 -6.31 -15.61 9.67
CA LEU A 339 -5.95 -16.54 8.61
C LEU A 339 -6.27 -17.99 9.01
N PHE A 340 -5.93 -18.35 10.25
CA PHE A 340 -6.26 -19.66 10.80
C PHE A 340 -7.78 -19.91 10.83
N LEU A 341 -8.59 -18.94 11.28
CA LEU A 341 -10.05 -19.06 11.25
C LEU A 341 -10.58 -19.28 9.83
N HIS A 342 -10.02 -18.57 8.85
CA HIS A 342 -10.38 -18.74 7.44
C HIS A 342 -10.04 -20.15 6.95
N GLU A 343 -8.82 -20.63 7.19
CA GLU A 343 -8.37 -21.98 6.81
C GLU A 343 -9.17 -23.10 7.49
N LYS A 344 -9.64 -22.87 8.71
CA LYS A 344 -10.50 -23.81 9.46
C LYS A 344 -11.98 -23.68 9.11
N GLY A 345 -12.37 -22.77 8.22
CA GLY A 345 -13.77 -22.59 7.80
C GLY A 345 -14.65 -21.90 8.83
N TYR A 346 -14.07 -21.08 9.72
CA TYR A 346 -14.79 -20.23 10.67
C TYR A 346 -14.96 -18.80 10.15
N PHE A 347 -14.16 -18.35 9.17
CA PHE A 347 -14.18 -16.98 8.66
C PHE A 347 -14.31 -16.95 7.14
N PHE A 348 -15.21 -16.12 6.62
CA PHE A 348 -15.59 -16.06 5.21
C PHE A 348 -15.57 -14.62 4.66
N ASP A 349 -15.42 -14.50 3.35
CA ASP A 349 -15.40 -13.20 2.66
C ASP A 349 -16.76 -12.49 2.63
N ASN A 350 -17.86 -13.23 2.81
CA ASN A 350 -19.22 -12.69 2.79
C ASN A 350 -20.24 -13.58 3.51
N GLU A 351 -21.41 -13.01 3.77
CA GLU A 351 -22.51 -13.64 4.50
C GLU A 351 -23.12 -14.85 3.75
N GLU A 352 -23.19 -14.79 2.42
CA GLU A 352 -23.78 -15.85 1.60
C GLU A 352 -22.96 -17.13 1.70
N ASP A 353 -21.63 -17.01 1.62
CA ASP A 353 -20.70 -18.12 1.76
C ASP A 353 -20.72 -18.70 3.19
N ALA A 354 -20.72 -17.83 4.21
CA ALA A 354 -20.84 -18.27 5.61
C ALA A 354 -22.14 -19.06 5.85
N LYS A 355 -23.27 -18.56 5.33
CA LYS A 355 -24.58 -19.24 5.37
C LYS A 355 -24.57 -20.57 4.65
N ALA A 356 -24.04 -20.60 3.43
CA ALA A 356 -24.01 -21.80 2.60
C ALA A 356 -23.15 -22.89 3.23
N TYR A 357 -21.96 -22.51 3.73
CA TYR A 357 -21.06 -23.44 4.41
C TYR A 357 -21.71 -24.03 5.66
N TYR A 358 -22.32 -23.19 6.51
CA TYR A 358 -23.01 -23.64 7.72
C TYR A 358 -24.15 -24.62 7.42
N LYS A 359 -24.98 -24.32 6.40
CA LYS A 359 -26.08 -25.21 5.97
C LYS A 359 -25.58 -26.55 5.44
N ALA A 360 -24.45 -26.57 4.75
CA ALA A 360 -23.91 -27.78 4.13
C ALA A 360 -23.16 -28.69 5.11
N LYS A 361 -22.48 -28.12 6.12
CA LYS A 361 -21.56 -28.85 7.01
C LYS A 361 -22.15 -29.32 8.33
N ASN A 362 -23.44 -29.05 8.61
CA ASN A 362 -24.16 -29.50 9.80
C ASN A 362 -23.48 -29.11 11.14
N LYS A 363 -23.89 -27.97 11.71
CA LYS A 363 -23.94 -27.61 13.15
C LYS A 363 -22.72 -27.81 14.07
N ASP A 364 -21.54 -28.25 13.62
CA ASP A 364 -20.40 -28.51 14.51
C ASP A 364 -19.55 -27.27 14.82
N LEU A 365 -19.77 -26.17 14.09
CA LEU A 365 -19.10 -24.90 14.39
C LEU A 365 -19.87 -24.15 15.48
N GLU A 366 -19.16 -23.75 16.53
CA GLU A 366 -19.69 -22.91 17.61
C GLU A 366 -20.01 -21.49 17.17
N PHE A 367 -19.42 -21.03 16.08
CA PHE A 367 -19.72 -19.73 15.47
C PHE A 367 -19.25 -19.70 14.01
N VAL A 368 -19.77 -18.74 13.25
CA VAL A 368 -19.24 -18.37 11.93
C VAL A 368 -19.09 -16.85 11.84
N LEU A 369 -18.05 -16.41 11.14
CA LEU A 369 -17.71 -15.01 10.94
C LEU A 369 -17.67 -14.66 9.46
N TRP A 370 -17.97 -13.42 9.12
CA TRP A 370 -17.71 -12.91 7.77
C TRP A 370 -17.37 -11.43 7.77
N GLU A 371 -16.63 -11.01 6.76
CA GLU A 371 -16.32 -9.60 6.53
C GLU A 371 -17.48 -8.91 5.79
N ASN A 372 -17.93 -7.77 6.32
CA ASN A 372 -18.95 -6.94 5.69
C ASN A 372 -18.31 -5.98 4.67
N LYS A 373 -19.13 -5.40 3.78
CA LYS A 373 -18.67 -4.44 2.76
C LYS A 373 -18.03 -3.19 3.35
N ASP A 374 -18.41 -2.83 4.58
CA ASP A 374 -17.90 -1.69 5.34
C ASP A 374 -16.70 -2.03 6.23
N LYS A 375 -16.09 -3.21 6.05
CA LYS A 375 -14.91 -3.70 6.81
C LYS A 375 -15.17 -4.08 8.27
N THR A 376 -16.41 -3.97 8.74
CA THR A 376 -16.79 -4.61 10.00
C THR A 376 -16.87 -6.12 9.85
N ILE A 377 -16.79 -6.85 10.95
CA ILE A 377 -16.94 -8.31 10.95
C ILE A 377 -18.26 -8.64 11.61
N SER A 378 -19.05 -9.46 10.94
CA SER A 378 -20.26 -10.02 11.52
C SER A 378 -19.99 -11.41 12.07
N MET A 379 -20.64 -11.75 13.17
CA MET A 379 -20.59 -13.06 13.79
C MET A 379 -21.99 -13.62 14.00
N TRP A 380 -22.11 -14.92 13.80
CA TRP A 380 -23.21 -15.71 14.30
C TRP A 380 -22.73 -16.82 15.23
N PRO A 381 -23.10 -16.80 16.52
CA PRO A 381 -22.88 -17.93 17.41
C PRO A 381 -23.90 -19.03 17.16
N ARG A 382 -23.53 -20.28 17.48
CA ARG A 382 -24.31 -21.50 17.26
C ARG A 382 -25.70 -21.46 17.89
N LEU A 383 -25.82 -20.90 19.10
CA LEU A 383 -27.10 -20.76 19.81
C LEU A 383 -28.13 -19.93 19.03
N VAL A 384 -27.67 -18.94 18.28
CA VAL A 384 -28.52 -18.09 17.43
C VAL A 384 -28.92 -18.83 16.15
N LEU A 385 -28.01 -19.61 15.59
CA LEU A 385 -28.20 -20.34 14.34
C LEU A 385 -29.15 -21.54 14.44
N THR A 386 -29.45 -22.00 15.65
CA THR A 386 -30.31 -23.16 15.90
C THR A 386 -31.78 -22.82 16.18
N ASN A 387 -32.10 -21.58 16.59
CA ASN A 387 -33.46 -21.20 17.01
C ASN A 387 -34.28 -20.40 15.98
N SER A 388 -33.65 -19.64 15.08
CA SER A 388 -34.19 -19.24 13.76
C SER A 388 -33.16 -18.31 13.10
N LEU A 389 -33.02 -18.35 11.77
CA LEU A 389 -32.11 -17.46 11.03
C LEU A 389 -32.57 -15.98 11.00
N GLU A 390 -33.57 -15.59 11.80
CA GLU A 390 -34.10 -14.21 11.86
C GLU A 390 -33.33 -13.29 12.82
N HIS A 391 -32.40 -13.84 13.59
CA HIS A 391 -31.56 -13.04 14.48
C HIS A 391 -30.50 -12.25 13.71
N LYS A 392 -30.38 -10.97 14.07
CA LYS A 392 -29.36 -10.08 13.51
C LYS A 392 -27.96 -10.57 13.88
N PRO A 393 -26.99 -10.51 12.96
CA PRO A 393 -25.60 -10.81 13.29
C PRO A 393 -25.04 -9.82 14.30
N TYR A 394 -24.09 -10.29 15.09
CA TYR A 394 -23.32 -9.48 16.02
C TYR A 394 -22.21 -8.79 15.26
N ILE A 395 -22.02 -7.49 15.51
CA ILE A 395 -20.99 -6.71 14.84
C ILE A 395 -19.77 -6.62 15.75
N ILE A 396 -18.66 -7.15 15.27
CA ILE A 396 -17.31 -6.89 15.77
C ILE A 396 -16.79 -5.70 14.99
N LEU A 397 -16.36 -4.66 15.71
CA LEU A 397 -15.97 -3.40 15.11
C LEU A 397 -14.64 -3.56 14.35
N GLU A 398 -14.43 -2.78 13.28
CA GLU A 398 -13.23 -2.88 12.42
C GLU A 398 -11.91 -2.71 13.20
N HIS A 399 -11.94 -1.96 14.31
CA HIS A 399 -10.78 -1.67 15.14
C HIS A 399 -10.63 -2.62 16.35
N GLU A 400 -11.54 -3.57 16.52
CA GLU A 400 -11.53 -4.52 17.63
C GLU A 400 -10.73 -5.78 17.24
N ASP A 401 -9.93 -6.36 18.16
CA ASP A 401 -9.38 -7.70 17.91
C ASP A 401 -10.54 -8.64 17.66
N ILE A 402 -10.42 -9.47 16.62
CA ILE A 402 -11.46 -10.45 16.34
C ILE A 402 -11.66 -11.40 17.54
N ARG A 403 -10.61 -11.70 18.29
CA ARG A 403 -10.65 -12.52 19.50
C ARG A 403 -11.51 -11.88 20.59
N THR A 404 -11.32 -10.57 20.82
CA THR A 404 -12.03 -9.82 21.86
C THR A 404 -13.49 -9.66 21.48
N GLY A 405 -13.76 -9.37 20.21
CA GLY A 405 -15.12 -9.33 19.68
C GLY A 405 -15.84 -10.66 19.82
N ILE A 406 -15.17 -11.78 19.45
CA ILE A 406 -15.74 -13.12 19.62
C ILE A 406 -16.01 -13.41 21.10
N GLN A 407 -15.03 -13.16 21.99
CA GLN A 407 -15.20 -13.37 23.44
C GLN A 407 -16.35 -12.56 24.02
N ARG A 408 -16.49 -11.28 23.63
CA ARG A 408 -17.61 -10.44 24.05
C ARG A 408 -18.94 -11.08 23.68
N VAL A 409 -19.09 -11.50 22.43
CA VAL A 409 -20.35 -12.11 21.98
C VAL A 409 -20.61 -13.42 22.74
N PHE A 410 -19.59 -14.24 23.01
CA PHE A 410 -19.78 -15.43 23.84
C PHE A 410 -20.22 -15.10 25.27
N ASN A 411 -19.61 -14.11 25.92
CA ASN A 411 -20.05 -13.70 27.27
C ASN A 411 -21.51 -13.22 27.25
N GLU A 412 -21.92 -12.46 26.22
CA GLU A 412 -23.31 -12.01 26.07
C GLU A 412 -24.33 -13.15 25.93
N PHE A 413 -23.93 -14.33 25.45
CA PHE A 413 -24.82 -15.48 25.23
C PHE A 413 -24.76 -16.58 26.29
N TYR A 414 -23.63 -16.71 26.96
CA TYR A 414 -23.34 -17.86 27.83
C TYR A 414 -23.20 -17.46 29.32
N ASP A 415 -23.22 -16.17 29.67
CA ASP A 415 -23.32 -15.67 31.06
C ASP A 415 -24.78 -15.40 31.51
N THR A 416 -25.79 -15.82 30.73
CA THR A 416 -27.21 -15.93 31.13
C THR A 416 -27.60 -17.38 31.29
#